data_AF-A0A392PWU5-F1
#
_entry.id   AF-A0A392PWU5-F1
#
_cell.length_a   1.000
_cell.length_b   1.000
_cell.length_c   1.000
_cell.angle_alpha   90.00
_cell.angle_beta   90.00
_cell.angle_gamma   90.00
#
_symmetry.space_group_name_H-M   'P 1'
#
loop_
_entity.id
_entity.type
_entity.pdbx_description
1 polymer ?
#
loop_
_entity_poly.entity_id
_entity_poly.type
_entity_poly.pdbx_seq_one_letter_code
_entity_poly.pdbx_strand_id
1 'polypeptide(L)'
;FFSVIGGLLLLELNRVLRPGGLFVWSATPVYQTLEEDVEIWKQMSALTKQMCWDLVTIKNDTLNKVGAAFFRKTTSNECYEQREQSQPPMCKDDDDPNAAWYVPLQACMHKLPAAETERGAKWPDAWPQRLEKAPYWLNN
;
A
#
# COMPACT_ATOMS: atom_id res chain seq x y z
N PHE A 1 -5.51 -8.12 -11.59
CA PHE A 1 -4.71 -7.31 -10.63
C PHE A 1 -3.53 -8.10 -10.06
N PHE A 2 -3.71 -9.34 -9.58
CA PHE A 2 -2.57 -10.18 -9.12
C PHE A 2 -1.97 -11.09 -10.21
N SER A 3 -2.82 -11.62 -11.10
CA SER A 3 -2.49 -12.71 -12.03
C SER A 3 -1.46 -12.40 -13.14
N VAL A 4 -1.24 -11.12 -13.51
CA VAL A 4 -0.37 -10.80 -14.67
C VAL A 4 1.06 -10.39 -14.28
N ILE A 5 1.31 -9.93 -13.04
CA ILE A 5 2.63 -9.40 -12.63
C ILE A 5 2.96 -9.68 -11.15
N GLY A 6 2.50 -10.80 -10.58
CA GLY A 6 2.96 -11.28 -9.27
C GLY A 6 2.85 -10.26 -8.12
N GLY A 7 1.80 -9.42 -8.12
CA GLY A 7 1.59 -8.41 -7.09
C GLY A 7 2.39 -7.10 -7.26
N LEU A 8 3.10 -6.90 -8.37
CA LEU A 8 3.92 -5.69 -8.62
C LEU A 8 3.14 -4.38 -8.47
N LEU A 9 1.88 -4.34 -8.92
CA LEU A 9 1.02 -3.16 -8.76
C LEU A 9 0.70 -2.85 -7.29
N LEU A 10 0.62 -3.88 -6.44
CA LEU A 10 0.38 -3.71 -5.01
C LEU A 10 1.63 -3.19 -4.30
N LEU A 11 2.81 -3.62 -4.74
CA LEU A 11 4.09 -3.10 -4.26
C LEU A 11 4.26 -1.63 -4.63
N GLU A 12 3.91 -1.26 -5.86
CA GLU A 12 3.89 0.14 -6.29
C GLU A 12 2.88 0.97 -5.49
N LEU A 13 1.70 0.41 -5.21
CA LEU A 13 0.75 1.05 -4.32
C LEU A 13 1.33 1.26 -2.92
N ASN A 14 2.10 0.31 -2.40
CA ASN A 14 2.79 0.47 -1.13
C ASN A 14 3.85 1.56 -1.15
N ARG A 15 4.55 1.79 -2.26
CA ARG A 15 5.46 2.94 -2.38
C ARG A 15 4.73 4.27 -2.24
N VAL A 16 3.57 4.43 -2.86
CA VAL A 16 2.82 5.71 -2.87
C VAL A 16 1.94 5.93 -1.63
N LEU A 17 1.50 4.86 -0.97
CA LEU A 17 0.62 4.94 0.20
C LEU A 17 1.39 5.41 1.44
N ARG A 18 0.90 6.46 2.10
CA ARG A 18 1.53 6.99 3.33
C ARG A 18 1.37 6.04 4.52
N PRO A 19 2.27 6.10 5.52
CA PRO A 19 2.11 5.40 6.79
C PRO A 19 0.73 5.62 7.40
N GLY A 20 0.05 4.54 7.81
CA GLY A 20 -1.32 4.60 8.36
C GLY A 20 -2.43 4.85 7.33
N GLY A 21 -2.08 5.02 6.05
CA GLY A 21 -3.04 5.20 4.96
C GLY A 21 -3.90 3.96 4.74
N LEU A 22 -5.10 4.17 4.19
CA LEU A 22 -6.04 3.10 3.86
C LEU A 22 -6.01 2.79 2.37
N PHE A 23 -5.98 1.50 2.05
CA PHE A 23 -6.30 0.99 0.73
C PHE A 23 -7.68 0.32 0.77
N VAL A 24 -8.58 0.78 -0.09
CA VAL A 24 -9.94 0.23 -0.22
C VAL A 24 -10.00 -0.55 -1.52
N TRP A 25 -10.20 -1.86 -1.41
CA TRP A 25 -10.28 -2.75 -2.56
C TRP A 25 -11.70 -3.28 -2.70
N SER A 26 -12.37 -2.90 -3.77
CA SER A 26 -13.71 -3.37 -4.13
C SER A 26 -13.64 -4.10 -5.46
N ALA A 27 -13.61 -5.43 -5.41
CA ALA A 27 -13.50 -6.28 -6.59
C ALA A 27 -14.15 -7.65 -6.33
N THR A 28 -14.43 -8.40 -7.39
CA THR A 28 -15.09 -9.72 -7.30
C THR A 28 -14.44 -10.68 -6.29
N PRO A 29 -13.09 -10.71 -6.10
CA PRO A 29 -12.48 -11.57 -5.08
C PRO A 29 -12.89 -11.28 -3.63
N VAL A 30 -13.46 -10.09 -3.36
CA VAL A 30 -13.90 -9.68 -2.03
C VAL A 30 -15.29 -10.21 -1.69
N TYR A 31 -16.16 -10.38 -2.69
CA TYR A 31 -17.59 -10.67 -2.47
C TYR A 31 -18.16 -11.82 -3.30
N GLN A 32 -17.34 -12.45 -4.15
CA GLN A 32 -17.67 -13.69 -4.85
C GLN A 32 -16.87 -14.87 -4.28
N THR A 33 -17.38 -16.09 -4.50
CA THR A 33 -16.79 -17.33 -4.00
C THR A 33 -16.41 -18.28 -5.12
N LEU A 34 -16.18 -17.76 -6.33
CA LEU A 34 -15.64 -18.55 -7.44
C LEU A 34 -14.22 -19.00 -7.10
N GLU A 35 -13.80 -20.16 -7.60
CA GLU A 35 -12.50 -20.74 -7.26
C GLU A 35 -11.32 -19.79 -7.57
N GLU A 36 -11.38 -19.12 -8.73
CA GLU A 36 -10.40 -18.11 -9.14
C GLU A 36 -10.39 -16.91 -8.18
N ASP A 37 -11.57 -16.39 -7.81
CA ASP A 37 -11.72 -15.26 -6.89
C ASP A 37 -11.16 -15.59 -5.49
N VAL A 38 -11.41 -16.81 -5.00
CA VAL A 38 -10.88 -17.30 -3.71
C VAL A 38 -9.35 -17.39 -3.73
N GLU A 39 -8.77 -17.89 -4.82
CA GLU A 39 -7.31 -17.97 -4.95
C GLU A 39 -6.68 -16.57 -5.07
N ILE A 40 -7.29 -15.66 -5.83
CA ILE A 40 -6.83 -14.26 -5.91
C ILE A 40 -6.89 -13.60 -4.52
N TRP A 41 -7.97 -13.80 -3.76
CA TRP A 41 -8.11 -13.28 -2.40
C TRP A 41 -7.01 -13.82 -1.48
N LYS A 42 -6.73 -15.13 -1.54
CA LYS A 42 -5.70 -15.78 -0.75
C LYS A 42 -4.31 -15.21 -1.05
N GLN A 43 -3.98 -15.05 -2.33
CA GLN A 43 -2.71 -14.48 -2.78
C GLN A 43 -2.55 -13.01 -2.38
N MET A 44 -3.60 -12.19 -2.58
CA MET A 44 -3.63 -10.79 -2.15
C MET A 44 -3.48 -10.65 -0.63
N SER A 45 -4.19 -11.47 0.14
CA SER A 45 -4.14 -11.46 1.60
C SER A 45 -2.76 -11.90 2.11
N ALA A 46 -2.14 -12.88 1.47
CA ALA A 46 -0.78 -13.31 1.80
C ALA A 46 0.24 -12.20 1.53
N LEU A 47 0.17 -11.56 0.35
CA LEU A 47 1.10 -10.50 0.00
C LEU A 47 0.93 -9.25 0.88
N THR A 48 -0.30 -8.78 1.10
CA THR A 48 -0.56 -7.63 2.00
C THR A 48 -0.05 -7.89 3.42
N LYS A 49 -0.22 -9.11 3.95
CA LYS A 49 0.35 -9.50 5.24
C LYS A 49 1.88 -9.47 5.24
N GLN A 50 2.52 -9.98 4.19
CA GLN A 50 3.99 -9.92 4.03
C GLN A 50 4.51 -8.47 3.92
N MET A 51 3.66 -7.55 3.44
CA MET A 51 3.93 -6.11 3.37
C MET A 51 3.59 -5.36 4.66
N CYS A 52 3.26 -6.07 5.75
CA CYS A 52 2.83 -5.49 7.03
C CYS A 52 1.60 -4.59 6.91
N TRP A 53 0.63 -5.00 6.10
CA TRP A 53 -0.67 -4.34 6.06
C TRP A 53 -1.69 -5.11 6.90
N ASP A 54 -2.52 -4.36 7.61
CA ASP A 54 -3.59 -4.91 8.43
C ASP A 54 -4.90 -4.90 7.66
N LEU A 55 -5.60 -6.03 7.62
CA LEU A 55 -6.99 -6.08 7.18
C LEU A 55 -7.87 -5.48 8.30
N VAL A 56 -8.35 -4.26 8.09
CA VAL A 56 -9.14 -3.51 9.08
C VAL A 56 -10.56 -4.04 9.14
N THR A 57 -11.22 -4.17 7.99
CA THR A 57 -12.60 -4.64 7.91
C THR A 57 -12.96 -5.02 6.49
N ILE A 58 -13.99 -5.84 6.34
CA ILE A 58 -14.67 -6.10 5.07
C ILE A 58 -16.11 -5.63 5.24
N LYS A 59 -16.59 -4.79 4.33
CA LYS A 59 -17.96 -4.29 4.31
C LYS A 59 -18.65 -4.79 3.05
N ASN A 60 -19.82 -5.37 3.22
CA ASN A 60 -20.66 -5.84 2.13
C ASN A 60 -21.94 -5.00 2.09
N ASP A 61 -22.25 -4.47 0.92
CA ASP A 61 -23.53 -3.88 0.60
C ASP A 61 -24.50 -5.00 0.20
N THR A 62 -25.55 -5.18 1.01
CA THR A 62 -26.56 -6.21 0.80
C THR A 62 -27.50 -5.91 -0.36
N LEU A 63 -27.63 -4.64 -0.76
CA LEU A 63 -28.50 -4.23 -1.86
C LEU A 63 -27.87 -4.59 -3.22
N ASN A 64 -26.61 -4.19 -3.41
CA ASN A 64 -25.90 -4.40 -4.66
C ASN A 64 -25.07 -5.70 -4.68
N LYS A 65 -24.98 -6.41 -3.55
CA LYS A 65 -24.10 -7.59 -3.34
C LYS A 65 -22.63 -7.30 -3.66
N VAL A 66 -22.19 -6.07 -3.45
CA VAL A 66 -20.81 -5.62 -3.65
C VAL A 66 -20.13 -5.49 -2.29
N GLY A 67 -18.89 -5.94 -2.20
CA GLY A 67 -18.07 -5.85 -1.01
C GLY A 67 -16.79 -5.06 -1.22
N ALA A 68 -16.29 -4.45 -0.14
CA ALA A 68 -15.01 -3.76 -0.11
C ALA A 68 -14.20 -4.19 1.12
N ALA A 69 -12.93 -4.53 0.88
CA ALA A 69 -11.94 -4.81 1.91
C ALA A 69 -11.10 -3.54 2.17
N PHE A 70 -10.87 -3.26 3.45
CA PHE A 70 -10.13 -2.10 3.91
C PHE A 70 -8.82 -2.58 4.52
N PHE A 71 -7.70 -2.22 3.89
CA PHE A 71 -6.36 -2.52 4.39
C PHE A 71 -5.70 -1.25 4.90
N ARG A 72 -4.93 -1.35 5.97
CA ARG A 72 -4.13 -0.24 6.52
C ARG A 72 -2.66 -0.56 6.43
N LYS A 73 -1.89 0.36 5.86
CA LYS A 73 -0.42 0.27 5.87
C LYS A 73 0.12 0.57 7.26
N THR A 74 1.12 -0.21 7.71
CA THR A 74 1.81 0.02 8.99
C THR A 74 2.30 1.47 9.13
N THR A 75 2.38 1.93 10.38
CA THR A 75 2.87 3.26 10.76
C THR A 75 4.35 3.27 11.16
N SER A 76 4.96 2.11 11.40
CA SER A 76 6.38 1.96 11.79
C SER A 76 7.12 0.93 10.94
N ASN A 77 8.44 1.07 10.88
CA ASN A 77 9.35 0.11 10.22
C ASN A 77 9.58 -1.17 11.05
N GLU A 78 9.11 -1.22 12.30
CA GLU A 78 9.33 -2.36 13.21
C GLU A 78 8.85 -3.68 12.60
N CYS A 79 7.67 -3.68 11.97
CA CYS A 79 7.17 -4.87 11.31
C CYS A 79 8.06 -5.30 10.14
N TYR A 80 8.65 -4.36 9.38
CA TYR A 80 9.57 -4.70 8.28
C TYR A 80 10.86 -5.35 8.79
N GLU A 81 11.35 -4.90 9.94
CA GLU A 81 12.59 -5.39 10.57
C GLU A 81 12.41 -6.76 11.24
N GLN A 82 11.20 -7.07 11.69
CA GLN A 82 10.86 -8.33 12.37
C GLN A 82 10.44 -9.46 11.42
N ARG A 83 10.51 -9.25 10.11
CA ARG A 83 10.09 -10.26 9.13
C ARG A 83 11.02 -11.45 9.15
N GLU A 84 10.47 -12.63 9.39
CA GLU A 84 11.20 -13.91 9.29
C GLU A 84 11.76 -14.13 7.87
N GLN A 85 11.03 -13.69 6.85
CA GLN A 85 11.42 -13.78 5.45
C GLN A 85 11.26 -12.44 4.74
N SER A 86 12.34 -11.97 4.12
CA SER A 86 12.37 -10.77 3.28
C SER A 86 11.77 -11.02 1.89
N GLN A 87 10.52 -11.48 1.85
CA GLN A 87 9.73 -11.69 0.62
C GLN A 87 8.39 -10.96 0.73
N PRO A 88 8.18 -9.84 0.01
CA PRO A 88 9.09 -9.19 -0.94
C PRO A 88 10.32 -8.55 -0.25
N PRO A 89 11.47 -8.43 -0.94
CA PRO A 89 12.68 -7.82 -0.40
C PRO A 89 12.54 -6.30 -0.24
N MET A 90 13.44 -5.71 0.54
CA MET A 90 13.56 -4.24 0.59
C MET A 90 14.29 -3.74 -0.66
N CYS A 91 13.89 -2.57 -1.16
CA CYS A 91 14.57 -1.91 -2.27
C CYS A 91 15.97 -1.46 -1.85
N LYS A 92 16.86 -1.32 -2.82
CA LYS A 92 18.20 -0.78 -2.60
C LYS A 92 18.13 0.73 -2.38
N ASP A 93 19.15 1.28 -1.73
CA ASP A 93 19.21 2.71 -1.40
C ASP A 93 19.33 3.63 -2.64
N ASP A 94 19.71 3.09 -3.80
CA ASP A 94 19.79 3.82 -5.07
C ASP A 94 18.44 3.93 -5.81
N ASP A 95 17.41 3.20 -5.37
CA ASP A 95 16.06 3.28 -5.92
C ASP A 95 15.25 4.38 -5.23
N ASP A 96 15.08 5.51 -5.92
CA ASP A 96 14.39 6.70 -5.36
C ASP A 96 12.88 6.44 -5.14
N PRO A 97 12.38 6.38 -3.89
CA PRO A 97 10.98 6.18 -3.60
C PRO A 97 10.07 7.32 -4.08
N ASN A 98 10.63 8.48 -4.46
CA ASN A 98 9.90 9.65 -4.92
C ASN A 98 9.83 9.78 -6.44
N ALA A 99 10.59 8.97 -7.18
CA ALA A 99 10.56 8.97 -8.63
C ALA A 99 9.16 8.61 -9.13
N ALA A 100 8.67 9.38 -10.12
CA ALA A 100 7.30 9.26 -10.61
C ALA A 100 7.22 8.84 -12.08
N TRP A 101 8.24 9.16 -12.89
CA TRP A 101 8.21 8.98 -14.34
C TRP A 101 9.51 8.32 -14.82
N TYR A 102 9.40 7.53 -15.89
CA TYR A 102 10.55 6.88 -16.55
C TYR A 102 11.37 5.94 -15.67
N VAL A 103 10.80 5.47 -14.55
CA VAL A 103 11.41 4.45 -13.68
C VAL A 103 10.60 3.15 -13.79
N PRO A 104 11.24 2.00 -14.10
CA PRO A 104 10.56 0.70 -14.12
C PRO A 104 10.07 0.31 -12.73
N LEU A 105 8.88 -0.30 -12.67
CA LEU A 105 8.33 -0.85 -11.44
C LEU A 105 9.28 -1.92 -10.86
N GLN A 106 9.55 -1.83 -9.56
CA GLN A 106 10.43 -2.76 -8.84
C GLN A 106 9.62 -3.72 -7.96
N ALA A 107 10.02 -4.98 -7.92
CA ALA A 107 9.42 -6.00 -7.07
C ALA A 107 10.01 -5.99 -5.64
N CYS A 108 10.03 -4.82 -5.01
CA CYS A 108 10.59 -4.60 -3.67
C CYS A 108 9.78 -3.57 -2.87
N MET A 109 10.10 -3.39 -1.60
CA MET A 109 9.46 -2.39 -0.73
C MET A 109 10.46 -1.35 -0.21
N HIS A 110 10.03 -0.10 -0.14
CA HIS A 110 10.77 0.96 0.56
C HIS A 110 10.40 1.01 2.05
N LYS A 111 11.38 1.40 2.88
CA LYS A 111 11.12 1.72 4.28
C LYS A 111 10.19 2.93 4.39
N LEU A 112 9.47 3.02 5.50
CA LEU A 112 8.75 4.24 5.84
C LEU A 112 9.75 5.37 6.11
N PRO A 113 9.41 6.62 5.76
CA PRO A 113 10.25 7.78 6.04
C PRO A 113 10.58 7.89 7.53
N ALA A 114 11.87 8.05 7.85
CA ALA A 114 12.34 8.11 9.24
C ALA A 114 12.56 9.56 9.71
N ALA A 115 13.08 10.43 8.84
CA ALA A 115 13.27 11.84 9.16
C ALA A 115 12.00 12.65 8.89
N GLU A 116 11.70 13.62 9.77
CA GLU A 116 10.54 14.49 9.65
C GLU A 116 10.50 15.35 8.38
N THR A 117 11.66 15.59 7.77
CA THR A 117 11.82 16.38 6.54
C THR A 117 11.59 15.55 5.28
N GLU A 118 11.61 14.21 5.38
CA GLU A 118 11.39 13.34 4.24
C GLU A 118 9.93 13.42 3.76
N ARG A 119 9.77 13.36 2.43
CA ARG A 119 8.44 13.31 1.81
C ARG A 119 7.69 12.07 2.29
N GLY A 120 6.49 12.27 2.81
CA GLY A 120 5.65 11.17 3.29
C GLY A 120 5.68 10.96 4.80
N ALA A 121 6.64 11.55 5.52
CA ALA A 121 6.76 11.45 6.98
C ALA A 121 5.57 12.08 7.73
N LYS A 122 5.02 13.18 7.22
CA LYS A 122 3.88 13.88 7.83
C LYS A 122 2.66 13.85 6.91
N TRP A 123 1.48 13.79 7.52
CA TRP A 123 0.23 13.97 6.79
C TRP A 123 0.08 15.44 6.38
N PRO A 124 -0.39 15.70 5.15
CA PRO A 124 -0.75 17.06 4.75
C PRO A 124 -1.90 17.59 5.60
N ASP A 125 -2.03 18.91 5.65
CA ASP A 125 -3.13 19.59 6.35
C ASP A 125 -4.50 19.06 5.91
N ALA A 126 -5.49 19.26 6.79
CA ALA A 126 -6.87 18.94 6.48
C ALA A 126 -7.37 19.78 5.29
N TRP A 127 -8.37 19.24 4.60
CA TRP A 127 -9.13 20.02 3.62
C TRP A 127 -10.02 21.03 4.38
N PRO A 128 -10.15 22.29 3.91
CA PRO A 128 -9.65 22.85 2.65
C PRO A 128 -8.24 23.47 2.70
N GLN A 129 -7.64 23.66 3.87
CA GLN A 129 -6.36 24.39 4.05
C GLN A 129 -5.22 23.82 3.20
N ARG A 130 -5.23 22.50 2.96
CA ARG A 130 -4.29 21.83 2.06
C ARG A 130 -4.17 22.48 0.67
N LEU A 131 -5.23 23.08 0.15
CA LEU A 131 -5.24 23.67 -1.19
C LEU A 131 -4.26 24.83 -1.32
N GLU A 132 -4.09 25.61 -0.25
CA GLU A 132 -3.29 26.84 -0.24
C GLU A 132 -1.90 26.64 0.38
N LYS A 133 -1.66 25.51 1.04
CA LYS A 133 -0.42 25.25 1.75
C LYS A 133 0.59 24.48 0.90
N ALA A 134 1.75 25.07 0.67
CA ALA A 134 2.88 24.38 0.06
C ALA A 134 3.29 23.15 0.90
N PRO A 135 3.50 21.99 0.26
CA PRO A 135 4.04 20.82 0.95
C PRO A 135 5.40 21.11 1.60
N TYR A 136 5.60 20.64 2.84
CA TYR A 136 6.82 20.92 3.60
C TYR A 136 8.11 20.39 2.95
N TRP A 137 8.01 19.36 2.11
CA TRP A 137 9.14 18.77 1.37
C TRP A 137 9.45 19.48 0.05
N LEU A 138 8.70 20.52 -0.32
CA LEU A 138 8.90 21.31 -1.54
C LEU A 138 9.59 22.66 -1.28
N ASN A 139 10.14 22.90 -0.09
CA ASN A 139 10.75 24.19 0.24
C ASN A 139 12.00 24.48 -0.65
N ASN A 140 12.05 25.72 -1.14
CA ASN A 140 13.04 26.34 -2.05
C ASN A 140 14.51 26.07 -1.70
#